data_AF-A0ABD5UNN8-F1
#
_entry.id   AF-A0ABD5UNN8-F1
#
_cell.length_a   1.000
_cell.length_b   1.000
_cell.length_c   1.000
_cell.angle_alpha   90.00
_cell.angle_beta   90.00
_cell.angle_gamma   90.00
#
_symmetry.space_group_name_H-M   'P 1'
#
loop_
_entity.id
_entity.type
_entity.pdbx_description
1 polymer ?
#
loop_
_entity_poly.entity_id
_entity_poly.type
_entity_poly.pdbx_seq_one_letter_code
_entity_poly.pdbx_strand_id
1 'polypeptide(L)'
;MSSRSTPNTPAGVQNRGDIESAVTSIEEVSFDSEPETIHEKAYHLLVANLPFVSANKRTVLNVTVVFYFPNEYRFEYDNEERTMLKGFGTDEAAIDEKDTTEYLRSHTEKLDLARKIEE
;
A
#
# COMPACT_ATOMS: atom_id res chain seq x y z
N MET A 1 -15.18 26.03 5.50
CA MET A 1 -14.14 25.75 6.52
C MET A 1 -13.12 24.83 5.89
N SER A 2 -11.86 25.28 5.81
CA SER A 2 -10.74 24.56 5.17
C SER A 2 -9.82 24.05 6.29
N SER A 3 -9.69 22.73 6.47
CA SER A 3 -8.88 22.14 7.55
C SER A 3 -7.43 22.00 7.11
N ARG A 4 -6.62 22.87 7.70
CA ARG A 4 -5.18 23.04 7.62
C ARG A 4 -4.45 21.86 8.30
N SER A 5 -3.41 21.34 7.66
CA SER A 5 -2.41 20.45 8.24
C SER A 5 -1.73 21.10 9.46
N THR A 6 -1.58 20.36 10.56
CA THR A 6 -0.96 20.83 11.80
C THR A 6 0.57 20.77 11.73
N PRO A 7 1.34 21.77 12.23
CA PRO A 7 2.77 21.93 11.92
C PRO A 7 3.74 21.16 12.85
N ASN A 8 3.24 20.26 13.72
CA ASN A 8 4.01 19.76 14.87
C ASN A 8 4.25 18.24 14.90
N THR A 9 4.09 17.55 13.77
CA THR A 9 4.48 16.13 13.69
C THR A 9 5.97 16.04 13.32
N PRO A 10 6.83 15.45 14.17
CA PRO A 10 8.25 15.29 13.85
C PRO A 10 8.42 14.46 12.57
N ALA A 11 9.18 14.95 11.61
CA ALA A 11 9.60 14.17 10.46
C ALA A 11 10.67 13.15 10.90
N GLY A 12 10.52 11.89 10.50
CA GLY A 12 11.50 10.84 10.80
C GLY A 12 10.88 9.46 10.96
N VAL A 13 11.75 8.48 11.16
CA VAL A 13 11.38 7.11 11.56
C VAL A 13 11.50 7.04 13.08
N GLN A 14 10.56 6.39 13.77
CA GLN A 14 10.57 6.32 15.24
C GLN A 14 11.89 5.71 15.75
N ASN A 15 12.37 4.66 15.09
CA ASN A 15 13.69 4.09 15.30
C ASN A 15 14.30 3.64 13.95
N ARG A 16 15.60 3.86 13.75
CA ARG A 16 16.28 3.53 12.48
C ARG A 16 16.24 2.02 12.19
N GLY A 17 16.26 1.19 13.23
CA GLY A 17 16.10 -0.26 13.10
C GLY A 17 14.73 -0.68 12.57
N ASP A 18 13.72 0.19 12.67
CA ASP A 18 12.40 -0.13 12.19
C ASP A 18 12.31 -0.06 10.64
N ILE A 19 13.20 0.70 9.97
CA ILE A 19 13.26 0.74 8.49
C ILE A 19 13.72 -0.62 7.96
N GLU A 20 14.82 -1.12 8.53
CA GLU A 20 15.36 -2.43 8.20
C GLU A 20 14.33 -3.50 8.56
N SER A 21 13.67 -3.37 9.73
CA SER A 21 12.56 -4.23 10.12
C SER A 21 11.37 -4.17 9.15
N ALA A 22 11.04 -3.04 8.54
CA ALA A 22 9.89 -2.94 7.64
C ALA A 22 10.16 -3.57 6.27
N VAL A 23 11.38 -3.40 5.74
CA VAL A 23 11.80 -4.06 4.50
C VAL A 23 11.92 -5.57 4.74
N THR A 24 12.58 -5.97 5.83
CA THR A 24 12.67 -7.37 6.23
C THR A 24 11.30 -7.96 6.56
N SER A 25 10.37 -7.20 7.16
CA SER A 25 9.01 -7.69 7.42
C SER A 25 8.23 -7.98 6.14
N ILE A 26 8.46 -7.22 5.06
CA ILE A 26 7.84 -7.48 3.75
C ILE A 26 8.47 -8.73 3.09
N GLU A 27 9.77 -8.95 3.28
CA GLU A 27 10.50 -10.12 2.76
C GLU A 27 10.25 -11.40 3.58
N GLU A 28 9.99 -11.27 4.88
CA GLU A 28 9.79 -12.35 5.84
C GLU A 28 8.31 -12.54 6.26
N VAL A 29 7.34 -11.89 5.58
CA VAL A 29 5.92 -12.17 5.84
C VAL A 29 5.70 -13.67 5.75
N SER A 30 5.41 -14.29 6.90
CA SER A 30 4.98 -15.68 6.96
C SER A 30 3.53 -15.71 6.54
N PHE A 31 3.28 -16.06 5.29
CA PHE A 31 1.92 -16.22 4.79
C PHE A 31 1.36 -17.57 5.25
N ASP A 32 0.10 -17.59 5.71
CA ASP A 32 -0.65 -18.84 5.91
C ASP A 32 -0.80 -19.60 4.57
N SER A 33 -0.74 -18.89 3.45
CA SER A 33 -0.68 -19.42 2.08
C SER A 33 0.05 -18.42 1.19
N GLU A 34 0.99 -18.87 0.35
CA GLU A 34 1.77 -17.97 -0.51
C GLU A 34 0.84 -17.21 -1.47
N PRO A 35 0.88 -15.85 -1.50
CA PRO A 35 0.02 -15.07 -2.37
C PRO A 35 0.36 -15.35 -3.84
N GLU A 36 -0.63 -15.80 -4.60
CA GLU A 36 -0.49 -16.26 -5.98
C GLU A 36 -0.61 -15.11 -6.98
N THR A 37 -1.44 -14.11 -6.68
CA THR A 37 -1.71 -12.98 -7.58
C THR A 37 -0.97 -11.71 -7.19
N ILE A 38 -0.78 -10.81 -8.17
CA ILE A 38 -0.21 -9.48 -7.92
C ILE A 38 -1.07 -8.66 -6.96
N HIS A 39 -2.39 -8.90 -6.94
CA HIS A 39 -3.34 -8.17 -6.10
C HIS A 39 -3.28 -8.63 -4.65
N GLU A 40 -3.10 -9.93 -4.40
CA GLU A 40 -2.87 -10.47 -3.05
C GLU A 40 -1.54 -9.94 -2.48
N LYS A 41 -0.47 -9.92 -3.30
CA LYS A 41 0.81 -9.30 -2.89
C LYS A 41 0.66 -7.82 -2.56
N ALA A 42 -0.11 -7.09 -3.36
CA ALA A 42 -0.44 -5.69 -3.11
C ALA A 42 -1.28 -5.49 -1.84
N TYR A 43 -2.18 -6.43 -1.50
CA TYR A 43 -2.90 -6.44 -0.22
C TYR A 43 -1.93 -6.56 0.97
N HIS A 44 -0.98 -7.47 0.91
CA HIS A 44 0.01 -7.62 1.99
C HIS A 44 0.91 -6.39 2.15
N LEU A 45 1.29 -5.74 1.04
CA LEU A 45 1.96 -4.43 1.10
C LEU A 45 1.07 -3.35 1.72
N LEU A 46 -0.24 -3.41 1.45
CA LEU A 46 -1.19 -2.49 2.04
C LEU A 46 -1.25 -2.67 3.56
N VAL A 47 -1.36 -3.90 4.06
CA VAL A 47 -1.50 -4.15 5.52
C VAL A 47 -0.17 -4.16 6.27
N ALA A 48 0.96 -4.05 5.57
CA ALA A 48 2.29 -4.04 6.16
C ALA A 48 2.44 -2.97 7.26
N ASN A 49 3.01 -3.37 8.39
CA ASN A 49 3.30 -2.47 9.50
C ASN A 49 4.44 -1.53 9.13
N LEU A 50 4.12 -0.26 8.81
CA LEU A 50 5.13 0.75 8.50
C LEU A 50 5.58 1.52 9.76
N PRO A 51 6.88 1.79 9.90
CA PRO A 51 7.45 2.30 11.14
C PRO A 51 7.53 3.84 11.20
N PHE A 52 6.77 4.54 10.37
CA PHE A 52 6.85 5.99 10.34
C PHE A 52 6.03 6.59 11.48
N VAL A 53 6.56 7.65 12.08
CA VAL A 53 5.88 8.46 13.11
C VAL A 53 4.52 8.98 12.60
N SER A 54 4.44 9.20 11.29
CA SER A 54 3.23 9.67 10.61
C SER A 54 3.27 9.32 9.13
N ALA A 55 2.16 9.59 8.43
CA ALA A 55 2.01 9.34 7.00
C ALA A 55 2.05 7.86 6.55
N ASN A 56 2.05 6.88 7.47
CA ASN A 56 1.96 5.44 7.17
C ASN A 56 0.91 5.13 6.10
N LYS A 57 -0.33 5.63 6.26
CA LYS A 57 -1.41 5.42 5.28
C LYS A 57 -1.05 5.90 3.86
N ARG A 58 -0.38 7.05 3.77
CA ARG A 58 0.04 7.63 2.48
C ARG A 58 1.23 6.86 1.91
N THR A 59 2.16 6.45 2.75
CA THR A 59 3.33 5.68 2.33
C THR A 59 2.91 4.32 1.81
N VAL A 60 2.08 3.59 2.55
CA VAL A 60 1.47 2.32 2.15
C VAL A 60 0.82 2.45 0.77
N LEU A 61 -0.10 3.42 0.60
CA LEU A 61 -0.80 3.59 -0.66
C LEU A 61 0.15 3.89 -1.83
N ASN A 62 1.12 4.78 -1.61
CA ASN A 62 2.09 5.13 -2.65
C ASN A 62 2.99 3.94 -3.01
N VAL A 63 3.41 3.14 -2.05
CA VAL A 63 4.20 1.92 -2.29
C VAL A 63 3.38 0.94 -3.12
N THR A 64 2.11 0.71 -2.79
CA THR A 64 1.23 -0.15 -3.58
C THR A 64 1.06 0.36 -5.01
N VAL A 65 0.88 1.66 -5.22
CA VAL A 65 0.81 2.26 -6.57
C VAL A 65 2.11 2.01 -7.35
N VAL A 66 3.27 2.25 -6.72
CA VAL A 66 4.58 2.04 -7.35
C VAL A 66 4.83 0.55 -7.61
N PHE A 67 4.34 -0.35 -6.77
CA PHE A 67 4.48 -1.79 -6.93
C PHE A 67 3.79 -2.33 -8.21
N TYR A 68 2.66 -1.77 -8.60
CA TYR A 68 1.96 -2.19 -9.83
C TYR A 68 2.73 -1.86 -11.11
N PHE A 69 3.44 -0.73 -11.14
CA PHE A 69 4.11 -0.24 -12.35
C PHE A 69 5.17 -1.20 -12.94
N PRO A 70 6.17 -1.70 -12.18
CA PRO A 70 7.14 -2.67 -12.70
C PRO A 70 6.52 -4.03 -13.03
N ASN A 71 5.29 -4.29 -12.57
CA ASN A 71 4.52 -5.50 -12.88
C ASN A 71 3.59 -5.31 -14.08
N GLU A 72 3.77 -4.26 -14.87
CA GLU A 72 2.97 -3.94 -16.07
C GLU A 72 1.50 -3.61 -15.79
N TYR A 73 1.24 -3.00 -14.63
CA TYR A 73 -0.10 -2.59 -14.23
C TYR A 73 -0.14 -1.11 -13.83
N ARG A 74 -1.28 -0.47 -14.07
CA ARG A 74 -1.62 0.86 -13.58
C ARG A 74 -2.75 0.73 -12.58
N PHE A 75 -2.45 1.01 -11.32
CA PHE A 75 -3.46 1.10 -10.27
C PHE A 75 -3.94 2.54 -10.14
N GLU A 76 -5.25 2.75 -10.29
CA GLU A 76 -5.91 4.03 -10.07
C GLU A 76 -6.88 3.90 -8.91
N TYR A 77 -6.60 4.60 -7.82
CA TYR A 77 -7.52 4.65 -6.69
C TYR A 77 -8.40 5.90 -6.80
N ASP A 78 -9.65 5.74 -6.41
CA ASP A 78 -10.67 6.79 -6.41
C ASP A 78 -10.88 7.32 -4.98
N ASN A 79 -12.07 7.85 -4.64
CA ASN A 79 -12.37 8.32 -3.28
C ASN A 79 -12.89 7.20 -2.34
N GLU A 80 -13.07 5.97 -2.83
CA GLU A 80 -13.47 4.80 -2.04
C GLU A 80 -12.29 4.20 -1.28
N GLU A 81 -11.06 4.53 -1.71
CA GLU A 81 -9.82 4.19 -1.03
C GLU A 81 -9.83 4.62 0.45
N ARG A 82 -10.51 5.73 0.78
CA ARG A 82 -10.71 6.21 2.16
C ARG A 82 -11.44 5.23 3.05
N THR A 83 -12.34 4.41 2.51
CA THR A 83 -13.06 3.40 3.28
C THR A 83 -12.12 2.26 3.64
N MET A 84 -11.30 1.82 2.69
CA MET A 84 -10.24 0.83 2.96
C MET A 84 -9.17 1.41 3.90
N LEU A 85 -8.63 2.59 3.60
CA LEU A 85 -7.60 3.35 4.35
C LEU A 85 -7.99 3.70 5.79
N LYS A 86 -9.26 3.63 6.16
CA LYS A 86 -9.71 3.78 7.56
C LYS A 86 -9.23 2.63 8.44
N GLY A 87 -9.22 1.39 7.93
CA GLY A 87 -8.73 0.23 8.66
C GLY A 87 -7.21 0.25 8.89
N PHE A 88 -6.45 0.76 7.91
CA PHE A 88 -4.99 0.75 7.95
C PHE A 88 -4.46 1.56 9.14
N GLY A 89 -3.64 0.91 9.96
CA GLY A 89 -2.99 1.48 11.15
C GLY A 89 -3.83 1.51 12.43
N THR A 90 -5.02 0.91 12.45
CA THR A 90 -5.83 0.78 13.68
C THR A 90 -6.10 -0.67 14.06
N ASP A 91 -6.39 -1.54 13.08
CA ASP A 91 -6.61 -2.98 13.30
C ASP A 91 -6.43 -3.74 11.97
N GLU A 92 -5.36 -4.52 11.85
CA GLU A 92 -5.08 -5.36 10.68
C GLU A 92 -6.16 -6.43 10.47
N ALA A 93 -6.75 -6.94 11.56
CA ALA A 93 -7.81 -7.95 11.51
C ALA A 93 -9.17 -7.39 11.06
N ALA A 94 -9.31 -6.06 10.93
CA ALA A 94 -10.54 -5.42 10.47
C ALA A 94 -10.60 -5.24 8.94
N ILE A 95 -9.52 -5.58 8.22
CA ILE A 95 -9.44 -5.47 6.77
C ILE A 95 -9.64 -6.86 6.17
N ASP A 96 -10.71 -7.02 5.39
CA ASP A 96 -10.96 -8.28 4.68
C ASP A 96 -10.04 -8.36 3.45
N GLU A 97 -9.22 -9.42 3.42
CA GLU A 97 -8.26 -9.68 2.35
C GLU A 97 -8.93 -9.81 0.99
N LYS A 98 -10.06 -10.53 0.94
CA LYS A 98 -10.74 -10.83 -0.31
C LYS A 98 -11.36 -9.57 -0.91
N ASP A 99 -12.11 -8.81 -0.12
CA ASP A 99 -12.75 -7.57 -0.55
C ASP A 99 -11.71 -6.54 -0.98
N THR A 100 -10.59 -6.45 -0.25
CA THR A 100 -9.50 -5.52 -0.60
C THR A 100 -8.79 -5.96 -1.88
N THR A 101 -8.55 -7.26 -2.05
CA THR A 101 -7.96 -7.82 -3.28
C THR A 101 -8.88 -7.61 -4.48
N GLU A 102 -10.20 -7.73 -4.31
CA GLU A 102 -11.19 -7.46 -5.36
C GLU A 102 -11.26 -5.97 -5.72
N TYR A 103 -11.19 -5.08 -4.73
CA TYR A 103 -11.03 -3.64 -4.99
C TYR A 103 -9.75 -3.37 -5.80
N LEU A 104 -8.61 -3.89 -5.33
CA LEU A 104 -7.32 -3.70 -6.00
C LEU A 104 -7.36 -4.17 -7.45
N ARG A 105 -7.99 -5.32 -7.70
CA ARG A 105 -8.15 -5.88 -9.03
C ARG A 105 -9.05 -5.03 -9.93
N SER A 106 -10.20 -4.59 -9.43
CA SER A 106 -11.16 -3.79 -10.21
C SER A 106 -10.63 -2.40 -10.58
N HIS A 107 -9.68 -1.88 -9.81
CA HIS A 107 -9.05 -0.57 -9.97
C HIS A 107 -7.67 -0.62 -10.64
N THR A 108 -7.31 -1.78 -11.20
CA THR A 108 -6.03 -1.99 -11.86
C THR A 108 -6.22 -2.36 -13.32
N GLU A 109 -5.55 -1.63 -14.21
CA GLU A 109 -5.52 -1.92 -15.64
C GLU A 109 -4.14 -2.43 -16.06
N LYS A 110 -4.10 -3.40 -16.98
CA LYS A 110 -2.84 -3.84 -17.57
C LYS A 110 -2.29 -2.74 -18.48
N LEU A 111 -1.03 -2.37 -18.27
CA LEU A 111 -0.31 -1.45 -19.13
C LEU A 111 0.21 -2.20 -20.35
N ASP A 112 -0.10 -1.66 -21.53
CA ASP A 112 0.65 -1.98 -22.74
C ASP A 112 1.93 -1.13 -22.76
N LEU A 113 2.99 -1.63 -22.11
CA LEU A 113 4.28 -0.95 -22.01
C LEU A 113 4.99 -0.85 -23.37
N ALA A 114 4.68 -1.73 -24.32
CA ALA A 114 5.27 -1.72 -25.65
C ALA A 114 4.88 -0.47 -26.46
N ARG A 115 3.66 0.07 -26.25
CA ARG A 115 3.18 1.27 -26.94
C ARG A 115 3.77 2.59 -26.41
N LYS A 116 4.39 2.60 -25.22
CA LYS A 116 4.82 3.83 -24.53
C LYS A 116 6.24 4.30 -24.83
N ILE A 117 7.03 3.53 -25.58
CA ILE A 117 8.40 3.91 -25.99
C ILE A 117 8.39 4.67 -27.33
N GLU A 118 7.26 4.70 -28.04
CA GLU A 118 7.11 5.35 -29.36
C GLU A 118 6.49 6.77 -29.33
N GLU A 119 6.22 7.33 -28.15
CA GLU A 119 5.74 8.73 -27.96
C GLU A 119 6.76 9.59 -27.22
#